data_AF-A0A939NT38-F1
#
_entry.id   AF-A0A939NT38-F1
#
_cell.length_a   1.000
_cell.length_b   1.000
_cell.length_c   1.000
_cell.angle_alpha   90.00
_cell.angle_beta   90.00
_cell.angle_gamma   90.00
#
_symmetry.space_group_name_H-M   'P 1'
#
loop_
_entity.id
_entity.type
_entity.pdbx_description
1 polymer ?
#
loop_
_entity_poly.entity_id
_entity_poly.type
_entity_poly.pdbx_seq_one_letter_code
_entity_poly.pdbx_strand_id
1 'polypeptide(L)'
;MPAIKPAARLTANGIVGLLATRGTVKRPYTRELIDRFANECRIEMLGSAELVELAEAKLHGEPVPLEELRRILRPWLRMQEPPDTVVLGCTHFLFYRRSCSAFCRKAHG
;
A
#
# COMPACT_ATOMS: atom_id res chain seq x y z
N MET A 1 -6.32 -14.25 -9.37
CA MET A 1 -6.88 -12.89 -9.59
C MET A 1 -5.88 -11.87 -9.07
N PRO A 2 -5.42 -10.91 -9.87
CA PRO A 2 -4.50 -9.86 -9.40
C PRO A 2 -5.21 -8.97 -8.37
N ALA A 3 -4.56 -8.69 -7.24
CA ALA A 3 -5.17 -7.97 -6.10
C ALA A 3 -5.61 -6.53 -6.43
N ILE A 4 -5.13 -5.95 -7.53
CA ILE A 4 -5.52 -4.62 -8.03
C ILE A 4 -7.00 -4.59 -8.45
N LYS A 5 -7.49 -5.63 -9.15
CA LYS A 5 -8.89 -5.68 -9.63
C LYS A 5 -9.95 -5.63 -8.51
N PRO A 6 -9.86 -6.44 -7.43
CA PRO A 6 -10.82 -6.33 -6.34
C PRO A 6 -10.65 -5.01 -5.58
N ALA A 7 -9.43 -4.48 -5.42
CA ALA A 7 -9.22 -3.21 -4.74
C ALA A 7 -9.88 -2.03 -5.47
N ALA A 8 -9.76 -1.97 -6.80
CA ALA A 8 -10.43 -0.97 -7.63
C ALA A 8 -11.98 -1.02 -7.51
N ARG A 9 -12.55 -2.15 -7.14
CA ARG A 9 -14.01 -2.28 -6.90
C ARG A 9 -14.44 -1.95 -5.48
N LEU A 10 -13.49 -1.94 -4.54
CA LEU A 10 -13.75 -1.75 -3.11
C LEU A 10 -13.55 -0.30 -2.67
N THR A 11 -12.73 0.47 -3.40
CA THR A 11 -12.50 1.88 -3.10
C THR A 11 -13.79 2.68 -3.20
N ALA A 12 -14.01 3.55 -2.22
CA ALA A 12 -15.13 4.48 -2.16
C ALA A 12 -14.76 5.86 -2.73
N ASN A 13 -13.50 6.29 -2.58
CA ASN A 13 -12.99 7.54 -3.14
C ASN A 13 -12.31 7.41 -4.51
N GLY A 14 -12.25 6.18 -5.05
CA GLY A 14 -11.61 5.91 -6.34
C GLY A 14 -10.08 5.94 -6.30
N ILE A 15 -9.45 5.99 -5.12
CA ILE A 15 -7.99 6.03 -4.94
C ILE A 15 -7.52 4.75 -4.24
N VAL A 16 -6.74 3.95 -4.96
CA VAL A 16 -6.16 2.71 -4.45
C VAL A 16 -4.65 2.86 -4.27
N GLY A 17 -4.14 2.51 -3.10
CA GLY A 17 -2.73 2.51 -2.78
C GLY A 17 -2.12 1.16 -3.13
N LEU A 18 -1.00 1.14 -3.85
CA LEU A 18 -0.20 -0.07 -4.06
C LEU A 18 1.08 0.03 -3.24
N LEU A 19 1.15 -0.71 -2.14
CA LEU A 19 2.34 -0.83 -1.31
C LEU A 19 3.14 -2.06 -1.76
N ALA A 20 4.33 -1.86 -2.33
CA ALA A 20 5.18 -2.96 -2.77
C ALA A 20 6.67 -2.61 -2.61
N THR A 21 7.57 -3.52 -2.99
CA THR A 21 9.00 -3.19 -3.03
C THR A 21 9.28 -2.20 -4.17
N ARG A 22 10.39 -1.46 -4.07
CA ARG A 22 10.84 -0.53 -5.13
C ARG A 22 11.00 -1.20 -6.49
N GLY A 23 11.41 -2.47 -6.50
CA GLY A 23 11.52 -3.27 -7.72
C GLY A 23 10.14 -3.54 -8.33
N THR A 24 9.17 -3.96 -7.52
CA THR A 24 7.81 -4.28 -8.01
C THR A 24 7.12 -3.05 -8.60
N VAL A 25 7.15 -1.89 -7.93
CA VAL A 25 6.47 -0.69 -8.46
C VAL A 25 7.04 -0.18 -9.79
N LYS A 26 8.29 -0.55 -10.12
CA LYS A 26 8.96 -0.16 -11.38
C LYS A 26 8.79 -1.19 -12.50
N ARG A 27 8.20 -2.37 -12.23
CA ARG A 27 8.07 -3.42 -13.24
C ARG A 27 7.01 -3.07 -14.28
N PRO A 28 7.29 -3.29 -15.59
CA PRO A 28 6.29 -3.12 -16.65
C PRO A 28 5.00 -3.89 -16.39
N TYR A 29 5.12 -5.13 -15.92
CA TYR A 29 3.99 -5.98 -15.57
C TYR A 29 3.05 -5.36 -14.53
N THR A 30 3.57 -4.62 -13.54
CA THR A 30 2.73 -3.91 -12.56
C THR A 30 1.91 -2.83 -13.23
N ARG A 31 2.49 -2.11 -14.20
CA ARG A 31 1.79 -1.10 -14.97
C ARG A 31 0.73 -1.71 -15.88
N GLU A 32 1.04 -2.80 -16.57
CA GLU A 32 0.06 -3.54 -17.38
C GLU A 32 -1.17 -3.99 -16.56
N LEU A 33 -0.95 -4.44 -15.32
CA LEU A 33 -2.07 -4.80 -14.44
C LEU A 33 -2.93 -3.60 -14.05
N ILE A 34 -2.30 -2.44 -13.80
CA ILE A 34 -3.01 -1.19 -13.50
C ILE A 34 -3.85 -0.78 -14.72
N ASP A 35 -3.22 -0.70 -15.89
CA ASP A 35 -3.86 -0.30 -17.16
C ASP A 35 -4.97 -1.27 -17.60
N ARG A 36 -4.91 -2.53 -17.16
CA ARG A 36 -5.95 -3.52 -17.49
C ARG A 36 -7.12 -3.55 -16.51
N PHE A 37 -6.88 -3.26 -15.23
CA PHE A 37 -7.85 -3.57 -14.18
C PHE A 37 -8.28 -2.39 -13.31
N ALA A 38 -7.65 -1.22 -13.45
CA ALA A 38 -7.90 -0.05 -12.61
C ALA A 38 -8.07 1.26 -13.40
N ASN A 39 -8.56 1.19 -14.65
CA ASN A 39 -8.77 2.39 -15.49
C ASN A 39 -9.76 3.40 -14.90
N GLU A 40 -10.64 2.96 -14.01
CA GLU A 40 -11.66 3.79 -13.36
C GLU A 40 -11.19 4.34 -12.00
N CYS A 41 -9.96 4.02 -11.58
CA CYS A 41 -9.42 4.42 -10.29
C CYS A 41 -8.03 5.04 -10.44
N ARG A 42 -7.67 5.93 -9.51
CA ARG A 42 -6.31 6.42 -9.38
C ARG A 42 -5.48 5.43 -8.56
N ILE A 43 -4.35 4.99 -9.12
CA ILE A 43 -3.40 4.13 -8.39
C ILE A 43 -2.24 4.96 -7.85
N GLU A 44 -2.10 5.02 -6.54
CA GLU A 44 -0.97 5.62 -5.85
C GLU A 44 0.03 4.55 -5.44
N MET A 45 1.20 4.52 -6.09
CA MET A 45 2.22 3.50 -5.82
C MET A 45 3.24 3.98 -4.79
N LEU A 46 3.50 3.16 -3.78
CA LEU A 46 4.53 3.40 -2.79
C LEU A 46 5.48 2.21 -2.72
N GLY A 47 6.70 2.43 -3.20
CA GLY A 47 7.79 1.46 -3.19
C GLY A 47 8.65 1.61 -1.95
N SER A 48 8.75 0.60 -1.09
CA SER A 48 9.63 0.65 0.09
C SER A 48 10.40 -0.65 0.27
N ALA A 49 11.72 -0.53 0.43
CA ALA A 49 12.57 -1.63 0.89
C ALA A 49 12.59 -1.66 2.43
N GLU A 50 12.53 -0.49 3.05
CA GLU A 50 12.51 -0.30 4.50
C GLU A 50 11.33 -1.02 5.17
N LEU A 51 10.16 -1.07 4.53
CA LEU A 51 9.02 -1.86 5.03
C LEU A 51 9.29 -3.36 5.05
N VAL A 52 10.18 -3.87 4.19
CA VAL A 52 10.58 -5.29 4.21
C VAL A 52 11.47 -5.52 5.42
N GLU A 53 12.48 -4.68 5.60
CA GLU A 53 13.41 -4.74 6.73
C GLU A 53 12.66 -4.65 8.07
N LEU A 54 11.70 -3.73 8.20
CA LEU A 54 10.86 -3.62 9.39
C LEU A 54 9.98 -4.85 9.62
N ALA A 55 9.50 -5.51 8.56
CA ALA A 55 8.71 -6.72 8.68
C ALA A 55 9.58 -7.90 9.13
N GLU A 56 10.80 -8.00 8.60
CA GLU A 56 11.80 -9.00 9.00
C GLU A 56 12.23 -8.80 10.46
N ALA A 57 12.59 -7.58 10.85
CA ALA A 57 12.89 -7.25 12.25
C ALA A 57 11.74 -7.65 13.18
N LYS A 58 10.49 -7.38 12.76
CA LYS A 58 9.30 -7.79 13.53
C LYS A 58 9.18 -9.30 13.67
N LEU A 59 9.45 -10.05 12.60
CA LEU A 59 9.47 -11.51 12.60
C LEU A 59 10.52 -12.07 13.56
N HIS A 60 11.64 -11.37 13.72
CA HIS A 60 12.69 -11.68 14.69
C HIS A 60 12.38 -11.22 16.13
N GLY A 61 11.18 -10.68 16.37
CA GLY A 61 10.74 -10.25 17.70
C GLY A 61 11.07 -8.81 18.05
N GLU A 62 11.66 -8.06 17.12
CA GLU A 62 11.99 -6.66 17.34
C GLU A 62 10.74 -5.76 17.30
N PRO A 63 10.71 -4.67 18.08
CA PRO A 63 9.64 -3.69 17.98
C PRO A 63 9.75 -2.92 16.65
N VAL A 64 8.61 -2.74 15.96
CA VAL A 64 8.54 -1.85 14.79
C VAL A 64 8.15 -0.45 15.28
N PRO A 65 9.00 0.57 15.09
CA PRO A 65 8.65 1.92 15.49
C PRO A 65 7.51 2.45 14.62
N LEU A 66 6.42 2.88 15.26
CA LEU A 66 5.28 3.51 14.58
C LEU A 66 5.68 4.76 13.79
N GLU A 67 6.69 5.50 14.27
CA GLU A 67 7.26 6.65 13.58
C GLU A 67 7.89 6.28 12.24
N GLU A 68 8.56 5.14 12.16
CA GLU A 68 9.20 4.69 10.92
C GLU A 68 8.15 4.29 9.87
N LEU A 69 7.09 3.60 10.32
CA LEU A 69 5.93 3.31 9.47
C LEU A 69 5.26 4.60 8.98
N ARG A 70 5.07 5.60 9.86
CA ARG A 70 4.52 6.91 9.47
C ARG A 70 5.41 7.64 8.48
N ARG A 71 6.73 7.60 8.66
CA ARG A 71 7.71 8.19 7.76
C ARG A 71 7.59 7.61 6.35
N ILE A 72 7.46 6.29 6.26
CA ILE A 72 7.31 5.58 4.99
C ILE A 72 5.97 5.90 4.33
N LEU A 73 4.87 5.91 5.09
CA LEU A 73 3.52 6.22 4.58
C LEU A 73 3.24 7.73 4.40
N ARG A 74 4.21 8.58 4.75
CA ARG A 74 4.10 10.04 4.71
C ARG A 74 3.65 10.61 3.35
N PRO A 75 4.06 10.06 2.18
CA PRO A 75 3.56 10.53 0.90
C PRO A 75 2.03 10.49 0.81
N TRP A 76 1.42 9.41 1.28
CA TRP A 76 -0.04 9.28 1.31
C TRP A 76 -0.66 10.11 2.43
N LEU A 77 -0.07 10.13 3.62
CA LEU A 77 -0.58 10.91 4.76
C LEU A 77 -0.66 12.43 4.51
N ARG A 78 0.07 12.93 3.50
CA ARG A 78 0.07 14.35 3.11
C ARG A 78 -0.89 14.66 1.96
N MET A 79 -1.51 13.64 1.37
CA MET A 79 -2.51 13.84 0.34
C MET A 79 -3.78 14.42 0.98
N GLN A 80 -4.40 15.37 0.28
CA GLN A 80 -5.72 15.87 0.67
C GLN A 80 -6.76 14.75 0.66
N GLU A 81 -6.66 13.86 -0.33
CA GLU A 81 -7.46 12.65 -0.44
C GLU A 81 -6.51 11.44 -0.59
N PRO A 82 -6.16 10.78 0.52
CA PRO A 82 -5.28 9.62 0.48
C PRO A 82 -6.02 8.37 -0.02
N PRO A 83 -5.28 7.29 -0.37
CA PRO A 83 -5.91 6.05 -0.77
C PRO A 83 -6.72 5.43 0.36
N ASP A 84 -7.94 5.00 0.06
CA ASP A 84 -8.80 4.33 1.02
C ASP A 84 -8.71 2.80 0.98
N THR A 85 -8.11 2.27 -0.07
CA THR A 85 -7.98 0.84 -0.29
C THR A 85 -6.54 0.55 -0.63
N VAL A 86 -5.90 -0.35 0.11
CA VAL A 86 -4.46 -0.64 -0.06
C VAL A 86 -4.25 -2.08 -0.51
N VAL A 87 -3.58 -2.23 -1.64
CA VAL A 87 -3.04 -3.49 -2.14
C VAL A 87 -1.63 -3.70 -1.59
N LEU A 88 -1.39 -4.85 -0.98
CA LEU A 88 -0.10 -5.26 -0.46
C LEU A 88 0.58 -6.18 -1.49
N GLY A 89 1.53 -5.64 -2.25
CA GLY A 89 2.25 -6.33 -3.33
C GLY A 89 3.48 -7.12 -2.88
N CYS A 90 3.74 -7.22 -1.58
CA CYS A 90 4.79 -8.05 -0.99
C CYS A 90 4.21 -8.85 0.17
N THR A 91 4.57 -10.14 0.28
CA THR A 91 4.09 -11.03 1.34
C THR A 91 4.49 -10.55 2.73
N HIS A 92 5.66 -9.94 2.89
CA HIS A 92 6.10 -9.31 4.13
C HIS A 92 5.14 -8.22 4.62
N PHE A 93 4.42 -7.55 3.71
CA PHE A 93 3.58 -6.42 4.11
C PHE A 93 2.25 -6.83 4.72
N LEU A 94 1.91 -8.12 4.70
CA LEU A 94 0.72 -8.67 5.36
C LEU A 94 0.70 -8.37 6.87
N PHE A 95 1.87 -8.23 7.50
CA PHE A 95 1.99 -7.78 8.89
C PHE A 95 1.35 -6.41 9.14
N TYR A 96 1.36 -5.52 8.15
CA TYR A 96 0.82 -4.18 8.26
C TYR A 96 -0.66 -4.09 7.89
N ARG A 97 -1.34 -5.20 7.57
CA ARG A 97 -2.76 -5.18 7.15
C ARG A 97 -3.65 -4.42 8.13
N ARG A 98 -3.49 -4.64 9.45
CA ARG A 98 -4.28 -3.93 10.47
C ARG A 98 -3.96 -2.43 10.51
N SER A 99 -2.69 -2.07 10.38
CA SER A 99 -2.23 -0.68 10.36
C SER A 99 -2.72 0.05 9.11
N CYS A 100 -2.65 -0.57 7.94
CA CYS A 100 -3.18 -0.03 6.69
C CYS A 100 -4.72 0.09 6.76
N SER A 101 -5.45 -0.91 7.29
CA SER A 101 -6.90 -0.77 7.47
C SER A 101 -7.26 0.37 8.44
N ALA A 102 -6.44 0.62 9.47
CA ALA A 102 -6.64 1.77 10.37
C ALA A 102 -6.35 3.10 9.67
N PHE A 103 -5.35 3.15 8.79
CA PHE A 103 -5.06 4.29 7.92
C PHE A 103 -6.24 4.61 6.99
N CYS A 104 -6.75 3.60 6.29
CA CYS A 104 -7.90 3.72 5.39
C CYS A 104 -9.15 4.23 6.11
N ARG A 105 -9.42 3.76 7.34
CA ARG A 105 -10.56 4.27 8.13
C ARG A 105 -10.41 5.72 8.57
N LYS A 106 -9.19 6.19 8.86
CA LYS A 106 -8.94 7.59 9.22
C LYS A 106 -9.04 8.55 8.05
N ALA A 107 -8.83 8.07 6.82
CA ALA A 107 -8.98 8.86 5.60
C ALA A 107 -10.43 9.25 5.29
N HIS A 108 -11.41 8.54 5.85
CA HIS A 108 -12.85 8.72 5.60
C HIS A 108 -13.61 9.36 6.77
N GLY A 109 -12.92 9.73 7.85
CA GLY A 109 -13.52 10.29 9.06
C GLY A 109 -13.22 11.76 9.24
#